data_AF-A0A4R4WT29-F1
#
_entry.id   AF-A0A4R4WT29-F1
#
_cell.length_a   1.000
_cell.length_b   1.000
_cell.length_c   1.000
_cell.angle_alpha   90.00
_cell.angle_beta   90.00
_cell.angle_gamma   90.00
#
_symmetry.space_group_name_H-M   'P 1'
#
loop_
_entity.id
_entity.type
_entity.pdbx_description
1 polymer ?
#
loop_
_entity_poly.entity_id
_entity_poly.type
_entity_poly.pdbx_seq_one_letter_code
_entity_poly.pdbx_strand_id
1 'polypeptide(L)'
;MRRYSNQPLLLDRLQKLAQSIALDINEARPIEPAEPPRVHKLDERLDSETMARIVAEYEAGGSSESIGALFRLSKRSVIKILREAGIKVRYPRMTEAEIRRATMLYNDGASLVEVGNRLGRDHTTIHKALKRHGVRMRDSHGRP
;
A
#
# COMPACT_ATOMS: atom_id res chain seq x y z
N MET A 1 17.10 -7.22 -56.07
CA MET A 1 16.75 -7.28 -54.62
C MET A 1 17.77 -8.14 -53.90
N ARG A 2 18.04 -7.82 -52.64
CA ARG A 2 19.30 -8.03 -51.91
C ARG A 2 19.67 -9.49 -51.64
N ARG A 3 20.99 -9.74 -51.76
CA ARG A 3 21.76 -10.89 -51.32
C ARG A 3 21.66 -11.05 -49.81
N TYR A 4 21.47 -12.28 -49.32
CA TYR A 4 22.18 -12.75 -48.13
C TYR A 4 22.61 -14.20 -48.38
N SER A 5 23.89 -14.32 -48.71
CA SER A 5 24.63 -15.58 -48.77
C SER A 5 24.61 -16.25 -47.40
N ASN A 6 24.27 -17.53 -47.45
CA ASN A 6 24.54 -18.56 -46.46
C ASN A 6 25.90 -18.32 -45.77
N GLN A 7 25.93 -17.91 -44.50
CA GLN A 7 27.17 -17.78 -43.72
C GLN A 7 27.49 -19.14 -43.08
N PRO A 8 28.44 -19.94 -43.62
CA PRO A 8 28.81 -21.26 -43.08
C PRO A 8 29.39 -21.21 -41.64
N LEU A 9 29.70 -20.02 -41.13
CA LEU A 9 30.17 -19.81 -39.75
C LEU A 9 29.06 -19.98 -38.69
N LEU A 10 27.79 -19.97 -39.10
CA LEU A 10 26.65 -20.12 -38.19
C LEU A 10 26.40 -21.60 -37.84
N LEU A 11 26.63 -22.51 -38.78
CA LEU A 11 26.46 -23.96 -38.57
C LEU A 11 27.56 -24.55 -37.68
N ASP A 12 28.82 -24.15 -37.85
CA ASP A 12 29.94 -24.66 -37.02
C ASP A 12 29.81 -24.22 -35.55
N ARG A 13 29.32 -22.99 -35.32
CA ARG A 13 29.02 -22.49 -33.96
C ARG A 13 27.84 -23.21 -33.33
N LEU A 14 26.81 -23.54 -34.10
CA LEU A 14 25.67 -24.30 -33.59
C LEU A 14 26.05 -25.75 -33.27
N GLN A 15 26.93 -26.39 -34.07
CA GLN A 15 27.44 -27.73 -33.75
C GLN A 15 28.33 -27.74 -32.51
N LYS A 16 29.23 -26.76 -32.34
CA LYS A 16 30.04 -26.64 -31.12
C LYS A 16 29.18 -26.39 -29.88
N LEU A 17 28.13 -25.58 -29.99
CA LEU A 17 27.18 -25.34 -28.90
C LEU A 17 26.43 -26.63 -28.52
N ALA A 18 25.93 -27.38 -29.51
CA ALA A 18 25.23 -28.64 -29.27
C ALA A 18 26.12 -29.72 -28.64
N GLN A 19 27.40 -29.80 -29.04
CA GLN A 19 28.37 -30.73 -28.43
C GLN A 19 28.76 -30.32 -27.01
N SER A 20 28.85 -29.02 -26.71
CA SER A 20 29.09 -28.54 -25.34
C SER A 20 27.91 -28.82 -24.40
N ILE A 21 26.68 -28.67 -24.90
CA ILE A 21 25.46 -28.97 -24.13
C ILE A 21 25.37 -30.47 -23.85
N ALA A 22 25.71 -31.33 -24.80
CA ALA A 22 25.65 -32.78 -24.65
C ALA A 22 26.61 -33.36 -23.59
N LEU A 23 27.72 -32.67 -23.29
CA LEU A 23 28.66 -33.09 -22.24
C LEU A 23 28.21 -32.69 -20.82
N ASP A 24 27.41 -31.62 -20.69
CA ASP A 24 26.87 -31.15 -19.39
C ASP A 24 25.60 -31.90 -18.94
N ILE A 25 24.87 -32.57 -19.85
CA ILE A 25 23.60 -33.25 -19.49
C ILE A 25 23.83 -34.51 -18.65
N ASN A 26 25.03 -35.10 -18.68
CA ASN A 26 25.33 -36.29 -17.88
C ASN A 26 25.60 -36.00 -16.39
N GLU A 27 25.73 -34.72 -16.00
CA GLU A 27 25.76 -34.28 -14.60
C GLU A 27 24.54 -33.45 -14.20
N ALA A 28 23.51 -33.38 -15.05
CA ALA A 28 22.26 -32.73 -14.71
C ALA A 28 21.53 -33.55 -13.63
N ARG A 29 21.79 -33.20 -12.36
CA ARG A 29 20.89 -33.54 -11.24
C ARG A 29 19.46 -33.27 -11.69
N PRO A 30 18.50 -34.17 -11.40
CA PRO A 30 17.09 -33.89 -11.66
C PRO A 30 16.75 -32.53 -11.07
N ILE A 31 16.34 -31.58 -11.92
CA ILE A 31 15.75 -30.33 -11.46
C ILE A 31 14.38 -30.75 -10.94
N GLU A 32 14.30 -31.07 -9.65
CA GLU A 32 13.00 -31.25 -9.00
C GLU A 32 12.16 -30.01 -9.28
N PRO A 33 10.88 -30.14 -9.67
CA PRO A 33 10.03 -28.99 -9.95
C PRO A 33 10.00 -28.11 -8.71
N ALA A 34 10.69 -26.97 -8.78
CA ALA A 34 10.78 -26.02 -7.68
C ALA A 34 9.35 -25.63 -7.29
N GLU A 35 8.97 -25.95 -6.04
CA GLU A 35 7.69 -25.57 -5.48
C GLU A 35 7.45 -24.07 -5.78
N PRO A 36 6.21 -23.66 -6.13
CA PRO A 36 5.91 -22.26 -6.35
C PRO A 36 6.42 -21.43 -5.16
N PRO A 37 7.04 -20.25 -5.39
CA PRO A 37 7.68 -19.51 -4.33
C PRO A 37 6.69 -19.31 -3.19
N ARG A 38 6.99 -19.92 -2.03
CA ARG A 38 6.14 -19.85 -0.84
C ARG A 38 5.97 -18.37 -0.52
N VAL A 39 4.73 -17.88 -0.64
CA VAL A 39 4.41 -16.48 -0.33
C VAL A 39 4.48 -16.36 1.19
N HIS A 40 5.69 -16.14 1.70
CA HIS A 40 5.93 -15.92 3.12
C HIS A 40 5.09 -14.75 3.58
N LYS A 41 4.36 -14.95 4.67
CA LYS A 41 3.54 -13.90 5.24
C LYS A 41 4.46 -12.74 5.70
N LEU A 42 3.94 -11.52 5.76
CA LEU A 42 4.76 -10.32 5.99
C LEU A 42 5.49 -10.37 7.36
N ASP A 43 4.88 -11.05 8.31
CA ASP A 43 5.35 -11.45 9.64
C ASP A 43 6.51 -12.47 9.62
N GLU A 44 6.64 -13.28 8.57
CA GLU A 44 7.78 -14.21 8.42
C GLU A 44 9.01 -13.53 7.78
N ARG A 45 8.83 -12.35 7.18
CA ARG A 45 9.90 -11.58 6.51
C ARG A 45 10.40 -10.38 7.31
N LEU A 46 9.66 -9.93 8.32
CA LEU A 46 10.09 -8.88 9.24
C LEU A 46 10.61 -9.52 10.53
N ASP A 47 11.86 -9.22 10.85
CA ASP A 47 12.46 -9.56 12.13
C ASP A 47 11.60 -9.03 13.29
N SER A 48 11.47 -9.81 14.37
CA SER A 48 10.60 -9.49 15.52
C SER A 48 11.00 -8.15 16.16
N GLU A 49 12.28 -7.80 16.09
CA GLU A 49 12.81 -6.49 16.50
C GLU A 49 12.21 -5.34 15.67
N THR A 50 12.02 -5.55 14.36
CA THR A 50 11.44 -4.54 13.47
C THR A 50 9.96 -4.30 13.78
N MET A 51 9.21 -5.36 14.11
CA MET A 51 7.81 -5.22 14.52
C MET A 51 7.67 -4.45 15.84
N ALA A 52 8.52 -4.74 16.82
CA ALA A 52 8.53 -4.02 18.11
C ALA A 52 8.83 -2.52 17.91
N ARG A 53 9.78 -2.18 17.04
CA ARG A 53 10.09 -0.80 16.70
C ARG A 53 8.93 -0.09 15.99
N ILE A 54 8.21 -0.76 15.09
CA ILE A 54 7.00 -0.22 14.43
C ILE A 54 5.91 0.11 15.46
N VAL A 55 5.70 -0.76 16.45
CA VAL A 55 4.72 -0.55 17.51
C VAL A 55 5.12 0.61 18.42
N ALA A 56 6.38 0.66 18.86
CA ALA A 56 6.89 1.73 19.72
C ALA A 56 6.76 3.11 19.06
N GLU A 57 7.16 3.23 17.78
CA GLU A 57 7.00 4.47 17.00
C GLU A 57 5.52 4.87 16.86
N TYR A 58 4.62 3.90 16.75
CA TYR A 58 3.18 4.16 16.68
C TYR A 58 2.58 4.62 18.00
N GLU A 59 3.00 4.01 19.11
CA GLU A 59 2.56 4.38 20.45
C GLU A 59 3.08 5.77 20.85
N ALA A 60 4.32 6.08 20.48
CA ALA A 60 4.95 7.39 20.64
C ALA A 60 4.26 8.52 19.85
N GLY A 61 3.30 8.20 18.97
CA GLY A 61 2.52 9.20 18.24
C GLY A 61 2.77 9.26 16.74
N GLY A 62 3.70 8.44 16.22
CA GLY A 62 3.96 8.33 14.80
C GLY A 62 2.71 7.93 14.02
N SER A 63 2.48 8.57 12.88
CA SER A 63 1.40 8.18 11.97
C SER A 63 1.78 6.90 11.22
N SER A 64 0.81 6.06 10.86
CA SER A 64 1.06 4.86 10.06
C SER A 64 1.68 5.15 8.68
N GLU A 65 1.63 6.41 8.24
CA GLU A 65 2.25 6.90 7.00
C GLU A 65 3.74 7.25 7.22
N SER A 66 4.06 7.97 8.31
CA SER A 66 5.45 8.26 8.70
C SER A 66 6.26 7.00 9.02
N ILE A 67 5.64 6.05 9.70
CA ILE A 67 6.24 4.76 10.02
C ILE A 67 6.47 3.95 8.74
N GLY A 68 5.54 4.03 7.77
CA GLY A 68 5.72 3.39 6.47
C GLY A 68 6.95 3.90 5.73
N ALA A 69 7.21 5.21 5.75
CA ALA A 69 8.40 5.81 5.15
C ALA A 69 9.70 5.34 5.82
N LEU A 70 9.73 5.28 7.16
CA LEU A 70 10.93 4.90 7.93
C LEU A 70 11.35 3.44 7.67
N PHE A 71 10.39 2.52 7.63
CA PHE A 71 10.65 1.10 7.46
C PHE A 71 10.53 0.63 6.00
N ARG A 72 10.35 1.56 5.04
CA ARG A 72 10.12 1.27 3.61
C ARG A 72 8.93 0.32 3.38
N LEU A 73 7.86 0.52 4.15
CA LEU A 73 6.62 -0.26 4.10
C LEU A 73 5.45 0.57 3.59
N SER A 74 4.49 -0.07 2.92
CA SER A 74 3.24 0.61 2.56
C SER A 74 2.42 0.91 3.84
N LYS A 75 1.65 2.00 3.83
CA LYS A 75 0.68 2.32 4.91
C LYS A 75 -0.24 1.14 5.23
N ARG A 76 -0.66 0.39 4.20
CA ARG A 76 -1.49 -0.81 4.36
C ARG A 76 -0.74 -1.92 5.10
N SER A 77 0.55 -2.10 4.82
CA SER A 77 1.43 -3.05 5.52
C SER A 77 1.65 -2.65 6.98
N VAL A 78 1.90 -1.37 7.26
CA VAL A 78 2.03 -0.89 8.65
C VAL A 78 0.74 -1.07 9.44
N ILE A 79 -0.42 -0.73 8.86
CA ILE A 79 -1.73 -0.97 9.49
C ILE A 79 -1.96 -2.47 9.73
N LYS A 80 -1.53 -3.33 8.80
CA LYS A 80 -1.61 -4.79 8.95
C LYS A 80 -0.74 -5.26 10.13
N ILE A 81 0.52 -4.83 10.20
CA ILE A 81 1.45 -5.17 11.28
C ILE A 81 0.92 -4.71 12.64
N LEU A 82 0.42 -3.47 12.73
CA LEU A 82 -0.15 -2.96 13.98
C LEU A 82 -1.37 -3.78 14.43
N ARG A 83 -2.22 -4.23 13.48
CA ARG A 83 -3.35 -5.10 13.80
C ARG A 83 -2.91 -6.50 14.26
N GLU A 84 -1.90 -7.06 13.61
CA GLU A 84 -1.34 -8.37 13.95
C GLU A 84 -0.66 -8.33 15.33
N ALA A 85 -0.03 -7.22 15.68
CA ALA A 85 0.51 -6.95 17.02
C ALA A 85 -0.55 -6.61 18.08
N GLY A 86 -1.85 -6.69 17.75
CA GLY A 86 -2.94 -6.38 18.68
C GLY A 86 -3.15 -4.88 18.97
N ILE A 87 -2.43 -3.99 18.28
CA ILE A 87 -2.50 -2.54 18.47
C ILE A 87 -3.71 -1.97 17.73
N LYS A 88 -4.54 -1.24 18.47
CA LYS A 88 -5.70 -0.55 17.92
C LYS A 88 -5.24 0.64 17.06
N VAL A 89 -5.39 0.50 15.75
CA VAL A 89 -5.00 1.54 14.77
C VAL A 89 -5.86 2.81 14.94
N ARG A 90 -5.21 3.90 15.38
CA ARG A 90 -5.63 5.30 15.32
C ARG A 90 -5.94 5.70 13.87
N TYR A 91 -7.22 5.91 13.58
CA TYR A 91 -7.61 6.93 12.62
C TYR A 91 -7.93 8.18 13.44
N PRO A 92 -7.40 9.38 13.15
CA PRO A 92 -8.03 10.57 13.69
C PRO A 92 -9.37 10.74 12.95
N ARG A 93 -10.38 10.00 13.41
CA ARG A 93 -11.78 10.37 13.19
C ARG A 93 -11.96 11.74 13.82
N MET A 94 -12.83 12.56 13.23
CA MET A 94 -13.31 13.71 13.98
C MET A 94 -13.85 13.20 15.32
N THR A 95 -13.34 13.79 16.39
CA THR A 95 -13.86 13.61 17.73
C THR A 95 -15.30 14.09 17.77
N GLU A 96 -16.10 13.57 18.69
CA GLU A 96 -17.50 14.00 18.86
C GLU A 96 -17.59 15.53 19.08
N ALA A 97 -16.59 16.12 19.75
CA ALA A 97 -16.51 17.56 19.96
C ALA A 97 -16.25 18.34 18.66
N GLU A 98 -15.42 17.81 17.74
CA GLU A 98 -15.24 18.37 16.40
C GLU A 98 -16.52 18.19 15.57
N ILE A 99 -17.22 17.05 15.68
CA ILE A 99 -18.46 16.77 14.93
C ILE A 99 -19.58 17.71 15.36
N ARG A 100 -19.80 17.87 16.66
CA ARG A 100 -20.76 18.86 17.18
C ARG A 100 -20.46 20.27 16.68
N ARG A 101 -19.18 20.67 16.73
CA ARG A 101 -18.75 21.98 16.21
C ARG A 101 -18.99 22.10 14.70
N ALA A 102 -18.67 21.07 13.93
CA ALA A 102 -18.93 21.05 12.49
C ALA A 102 -20.43 21.13 12.18
N THR A 103 -21.28 20.40 12.90
CA THR A 103 -22.74 20.42 12.72
C THR A 103 -23.32 21.79 13.05
N MET A 104 -22.88 22.42 14.15
CA MET A 104 -23.32 23.77 14.49
C MET A 104 -22.93 24.76 13.39
N LEU A 105 -21.65 24.78 12.99
CA LEU A 105 -21.16 25.66 11.94
C LEU A 105 -21.89 25.43 10.60
N TYR A 106 -22.11 24.17 10.23
CA TYR A 106 -22.83 23.82 9.02
C TYR A 106 -24.30 24.24 9.06
N ASN A 107 -24.98 24.09 10.19
CA ASN A 107 -26.37 24.52 10.35
C ASN A 107 -26.50 26.04 10.35
N ASP A 108 -25.52 26.75 10.90
CA ASP A 108 -25.46 28.21 10.98
C ASP A 108 -25.24 28.90 9.62
N GLY A 109 -24.95 28.15 8.56
CA GLY A 109 -24.76 28.72 7.23
C GLY A 109 -23.45 28.35 6.57
N ALA A 110 -22.43 27.98 7.35
CA ALA A 110 -21.09 27.76 6.82
C ALA A 110 -21.05 26.60 5.82
N SER A 111 -20.34 26.83 4.72
CA SER A 111 -20.03 25.79 3.73
C SER A 111 -19.11 24.72 4.33
N LEU A 112 -19.11 23.52 3.74
CA LEU A 112 -18.22 22.42 4.18
C LEU A 112 -16.73 22.80 4.10
N VAL A 113 -16.37 23.71 3.20
CA VAL A 113 -15.03 24.26 3.05
C VAL A 113 -14.70 25.19 4.22
N GLU A 114 -15.59 26.09 4.59
CA GLU A 114 -15.41 26.98 5.74
C GLU A 114 -15.36 26.22 7.06
N VAL A 115 -16.22 25.21 7.22
CA VAL A 115 -16.19 24.30 8.38
C VAL A 115 -14.85 23.55 8.45
N GLY A 116 -14.38 23.04 7.30
CA GLY A 116 -13.07 22.40 7.19
C GLY A 116 -11.93 23.32 7.59
N ASN A 117 -11.92 24.55 7.07
CA ASN A 117 -10.92 25.56 7.41
C ASN A 117 -10.91 25.91 8.91
N ARG A 118 -12.09 26.04 9.55
CA ARG A 118 -12.20 26.33 10.98
C ARG A 118 -11.78 25.18 11.89
N LEU A 119 -11.90 23.94 11.43
CA LEU A 119 -11.56 22.74 12.20
C LEU A 119 -10.23 22.10 11.78
N GLY A 120 -9.53 22.68 10.80
CA GLY A 120 -8.29 22.14 10.25
C GLY A 120 -8.47 20.77 9.58
N ARG A 121 -9.61 20.54 8.92
CA ARG A 121 -9.96 19.27 8.26
C ARG A 121 -10.37 19.50 6.82
N ASP A 122 -10.10 18.50 5.98
CA ASP A 122 -10.57 18.54 4.60
C ASP A 122 -12.11 18.50 4.53
N HIS A 123 -12.68 19.30 3.63
CA HIS A 123 -14.12 19.40 3.40
C HIS A 123 -14.77 18.04 3.05
N THR A 124 -14.08 17.13 2.37
CA THR A 124 -14.61 15.78 2.10
C THR A 124 -14.63 14.92 3.37
N THR A 125 -13.69 15.15 4.29
CA THR A 125 -13.67 14.50 5.61
C THR A 125 -14.83 15.00 6.47
N ILE A 126 -15.07 16.32 6.48
CA ILE A 126 -16.23 16.94 7.12
C ILE A 126 -17.53 16.40 6.50
N HIS A 127 -17.66 16.41 5.17
CA HIS A 127 -18.83 15.90 4.46
C HIS A 127 -19.13 14.44 4.81
N LYS A 128 -18.10 13.58 4.77
CA LYS A 128 -18.22 12.16 5.15
C LYS A 128 -18.58 11.99 6.63
N ALA A 129 -18.08 12.85 7.51
CA ALA A 129 -18.40 12.83 8.93
C ALA A 129 -19.85 13.27 9.18
N LEU A 130 -20.27 14.43 8.68
CA LEU A 130 -21.63 14.95 8.87
C LEU A 130 -22.70 14.03 8.26
N LYS A 131 -22.48 13.54 7.02
CA LYS A 131 -23.39 12.59 6.37
C LYS A 131 -23.54 11.30 7.18
N ARG A 132 -22.44 10.80 7.75
CA ARG A 132 -22.46 9.60 8.60
C ARG A 132 -23.23 9.82 9.91
N HIS A 133 -23.24 11.05 10.42
CA HIS A 133 -23.94 11.45 11.63
C HIS A 133 -25.39 11.95 11.36
N GLY A 134 -25.93 11.68 10.17
CA GLY A 134 -27.35 11.94 9.85
C GLY A 134 -27.69 13.41 9.59
N VAL A 135 -26.70 14.28 9.45
CA VAL A 135 -26.95 15.67 9.06
C VAL A 135 -27.49 15.68 7.63
N ARG A 136 -28.65 16.30 7.41
CA ARG A 136 -29.21 16.47 6.06
C ARG A 136 -28.28 17.40 5.29
N MET A 137 -27.68 16.87 4.22
CA MET A 137 -26.84 17.68 3.35
C MET A 137 -27.72 18.66 2.58
N ARG A 138 -27.27 19.91 2.51
CA ARG A 138 -27.84 20.93 1.64
C ARG A 138 -27.63 20.50 0.19
N ASP A 139 -28.66 20.67 -0.62
CA ASP A 139 -28.57 20.40 -2.04
C ASP A 139 -27.64 21.43 -2.69
N SER A 140 -26.44 20.99 -3.07
CA SER A 140 -25.46 21.82 -3.77
C SER A 140 -25.91 22.22 -5.19
N HIS A 141 -26.98 21.62 -5.69
CA HIS A 141 -27.43 21.76 -7.07
C HIS A 141 -28.57 22.74 -7.29
N GLY A 142 -28.94 23.56 -6.30
CA GLY A 142 -29.83 24.72 -6.49
C GLY A 142 -31.07 24.44 -7.36
N ARG A 143 -31.66 23.24 -7.25
CA ARG A 143 -32.88 22.92 -7.98
C ARG A 143 -34.05 23.39 -7.12
N PRO A 144 -34.96 24.22 -7.67
CA PRO A 144 -36.18 24.61 -6.98
C PRO A 144 -37.07 23.40 -6.68
#